data_AF-A0A920TZ43-F1
#
_entry.id   AF-A0A920TZ43-F1
#
_cell.length_a   1.000
_cell.length_b   1.000
_cell.length_c   1.000
_cell.angle_alpha   90.00
_cell.angle_beta   90.00
_cell.angle_gamma   90.00
#
_symmetry.space_group_name_H-M   'P 1'
#
loop_
_entity.id
_entity.type
_entity.pdbx_description
1 polymer ?
#
loop_
_entity_poly.entity_id
_entity_poly.type
_entity_poly.pdbx_seq_one_letter_code
_entity_poly.pdbx_strand_id
1 'polypeptide(L)'
;MNDKKDLAEAERVKKSRTNKRSYGTRVTICDPTRIELEGLSNVGRGVYIDVNTVFEGDVELSNGVTVRPFTSISNSYIGENTQIKA
;
A
#
# COMPACT_ATOMS: atom_id res chain seq x y z
N MET A 1 5.91 33.55 -17.32
CA MET A 1 4.72 32.75 -17.70
C MET A 1 4.83 31.43 -16.96
N ASN A 2 3.74 31.05 -16.28
CA ASN A 2 3.69 30.16 -15.11
C ASN A 2 4.38 28.78 -15.24
N ASP A 3 5.43 28.64 -14.43
CA ASP A 3 6.09 27.43 -13.93
C ASP A 3 5.14 26.53 -13.10
N LYS A 4 4.14 25.91 -13.76
CA LYS A 4 3.29 24.87 -13.15
C LYS A 4 3.34 23.53 -13.89
N LYS A 5 3.97 23.46 -15.07
CA LYS A 5 4.13 22.20 -15.81
C LYS A 5 5.42 21.46 -15.44
N ASP A 6 6.51 22.18 -15.21
CA ASP A 6 7.81 21.58 -14.89
C ASP A 6 7.89 20.91 -13.51
N LEU A 7 7.07 21.35 -12.54
CA LEU A 7 6.99 20.71 -11.22
C LEU A 7 6.33 19.32 -11.27
N ALA A 8 5.35 19.12 -12.15
CA ALA A 8 4.62 17.85 -12.23
C ALA A 8 5.49 16.70 -12.79
N GLU A 9 6.44 17.02 -13.66
CA GLU A 9 7.39 16.04 -14.19
C GLU A 9 8.44 15.64 -13.14
N ALA A 10 8.92 16.59 -12.34
CA ALA A 10 9.88 16.31 -11.27
C ALA A 10 9.30 15.44 -10.15
N GLU A 11 8.02 15.62 -9.81
CA GLU A 11 7.35 14.81 -8.78
C GLU A 11 7.06 13.37 -9.25
N ARG A 12 6.77 13.18 -10.54
CA ARG A 12 6.56 11.86 -11.15
C ARG A 12 7.79 10.96 -11.04
N VAL A 13 8.99 11.53 -11.23
CA VAL A 13 10.27 10.81 -11.13
C VAL A 13 10.61 10.47 -9.67
N LYS A 14 10.15 11.26 -8.70
CA LYS A 14 10.35 10.99 -7.26
C LYS A 14 9.48 9.84 -6.75
N LYS A 15 8.23 9.72 -7.22
CA LYS A 15 7.31 8.63 -6.81
C LYS A 15 7.81 7.23 -7.21
N SER A 16 8.65 7.12 -8.24
CA SER A 16 9.12 5.81 -8.76
C SER A 16 10.17 5.10 -7.91
N ARG A 17 10.65 5.69 -6.81
CA ARG A 17 11.78 5.15 -6.02
C ARG A 17 11.40 4.43 -4.74
N THR A 18 10.19 4.59 -4.22
CA THR A 18 9.85 4.14 -2.86
C THR A 18 8.74 3.09 -2.86
N ASN A 19 8.99 1.95 -3.50
CA ASN A 19 8.23 0.74 -3.15
C ASN A 19 9.13 -0.51 -3.14
N LYS A 20 10.41 -0.33 -2.78
CA LYS A 20 11.39 -1.42 -2.62
C LYS A 20 11.33 -2.06 -1.23
N ARG A 21 10.16 -2.09 -0.60
CA ARG A 21 9.97 -2.95 0.58
C ARG A 21 9.55 -4.31 0.04
N SER A 22 10.54 -5.17 -0.20
CA SER A 22 10.29 -6.56 -0.59
C SER A 22 9.63 -7.28 0.59
N TYR A 23 8.30 -7.28 0.64
CA TYR A 23 7.51 -8.07 1.61
C TYR A 23 7.60 -9.59 1.37
N GLY A 24 8.51 -10.04 0.50
CA GLY A 24 8.79 -11.44 0.21
C GLY A 24 7.58 -12.19 -0.36
N THR A 25 7.75 -13.50 -0.52
CA THR A 25 6.75 -14.47 -1.03
C THR A 25 5.53 -14.66 -0.10
N ARG A 26 5.29 -13.74 0.84
CA ARG A 26 4.27 -13.85 1.90
C ARG A 26 3.04 -12.98 1.65
N VAL A 27 3.18 -11.98 0.78
CA VAL A 27 2.11 -11.04 0.44
C VAL A 27 1.76 -11.15 -1.05
N THR A 28 0.48 -11.14 -1.36
CA THR A 28 -0.03 -11.07 -2.73
C THR A 28 -0.45 -9.65 -3.01
N ILE A 29 0.31 -8.95 -3.86
CA ILE A 29 0.03 -7.60 -4.31
C ILE A 29 -0.48 -7.68 -5.74
N CYS A 30 -1.68 -7.17 -6.02
CA CYS A 30 -2.24 -7.22 -7.38
C CYS A 30 -1.45 -6.33 -8.35
N ASP A 31 -1.16 -5.08 -7.96
CA ASP A 31 -0.32 -4.17 -8.75
C ASP A 31 0.52 -3.26 -7.83
N PRO A 32 1.85 -3.47 -7.73
CA PRO A 32 2.71 -2.71 -6.84
C PRO A 32 2.95 -1.27 -7.28
N THR A 33 2.55 -0.87 -8.50
CA THR A 33 2.69 0.51 -8.99
C THR A 33 1.52 1.41 -8.61
N ARG A 34 0.41 0.81 -8.14
CA ARG A 34 -0.83 1.50 -7.76
C ARG A 34 -1.14 1.48 -6.26
N ILE A 35 -0.17 1.08 -5.44
CA ILE A 35 -0.36 0.91 -4.00
C ILE A 35 0.73 1.70 -3.28
N GLU A 36 0.33 2.41 -2.24
CA GLU A 36 1.22 3.21 -1.39
C GLU A 36 1.35 2.49 -0.05
N LEU A 37 2.51 1.86 0.19
CA LEU A 37 2.80 1.01 1.36
C LEU A 37 3.62 1.75 2.43
N GLU A 38 3.60 3.09 2.45
CA GLU A 38 4.48 3.88 3.33
C GLU A 38 4.20 3.68 4.83
N GLY A 39 2.96 3.35 5.21
CA GLY A 39 2.56 3.12 6.61
C GLY A 39 2.44 1.66 7.06
N LEU A 40 2.92 0.69 6.29
CA LEU A 40 2.82 -0.73 6.66
C LEU A 40 3.99 -1.16 7.55
N SER A 41 3.74 -1.42 8.82
CA SER A 41 4.77 -1.79 9.79
C SER A 41 5.01 -3.31 9.83
N ASN A 42 3.94 -4.10 9.83
CA ASN A 42 4.01 -5.56 9.89
C ASN A 42 2.98 -6.22 8.97
N VAL A 43 3.39 -7.32 8.33
CA VAL A 43 2.59 -8.05 7.36
C VAL A 43 2.76 -9.55 7.55
N GLY A 44 1.67 -10.21 7.90
CA GLY A 44 1.55 -11.65 8.04
C GLY A 44 1.61 -12.38 6.70
N ARG A 45 1.45 -13.69 6.76
CA ARG A 45 1.49 -14.59 5.61
C ARG A 45 0.10 -14.75 4.99
N GLY A 46 0.05 -14.83 3.66
CA GLY A 46 -1.21 -15.01 2.93
C GLY A 46 -2.07 -13.75 2.93
N VAL A 47 -1.46 -12.58 3.10
CA VAL A 47 -2.17 -11.30 3.01
C VAL A 47 -2.37 -10.95 1.54
N TYR A 48 -3.58 -10.55 1.19
CA TYR A 48 -3.94 -10.09 -0.15
C TYR A 48 -4.24 -8.59 -0.13
N ILE A 49 -3.55 -7.84 -0.97
CA ILE A 49 -3.71 -6.39 -1.11
C ILE A 49 -4.08 -6.08 -2.56
N ASP A 50 -5.27 -5.52 -2.75
CA ASP A 50 -5.77 -5.11 -4.05
C ASP A 50 -5.28 -3.70 -4.44
N VAL A 51 -5.65 -3.26 -5.64
CA VAL A 51 -5.19 -1.99 -6.22
C VAL A 51 -5.81 -0.76 -5.55
N ASN A 52 -5.12 0.38 -5.62
CA ASN A 52 -5.59 1.66 -5.06
C ASN A 52 -5.84 1.60 -3.54
N THR A 53 -5.17 0.70 -2.84
CA THR A 53 -5.17 0.67 -1.38
C THR A 53 -4.09 1.61 -0.86
N VAL A 54 -4.42 2.37 0.19
CA VAL A 54 -3.52 3.34 0.81
C VAL A 54 -3.30 2.96 2.28
N PHE A 55 -2.04 2.89 2.69
CA PHE A 55 -1.64 2.58 4.06
C PHE A 55 -0.82 3.73 4.64
N GLU A 56 -1.32 4.36 5.71
CA GLU A 56 -0.69 5.52 6.35
C GLU A 56 -0.43 5.30 7.86
N GLY A 57 0.72 5.76 8.34
CA GLY A 57 1.08 5.68 9.76
C GLY A 57 1.58 4.30 10.18
N ASP A 58 1.02 3.74 11.25
CA ASP A 58 1.39 2.41 11.78
C ASP A 58 0.28 1.38 11.53
N VAL A 59 0.39 0.65 10.41
CA VAL A 59 -0.58 -0.38 10.03
C VAL A 59 0.04 -1.77 10.12
N GLU A 60 -0.68 -2.66 10.81
CA GLU A 60 -0.30 -4.07 10.97
C GLU A 60 -1.37 -4.98 10.37
N LEU A 61 -0.95 -5.87 9.47
CA LEU A 61 -1.81 -6.87 8.84
C LEU A 61 -1.41 -8.26 9.32
N SER A 62 -2.32 -8.96 9.97
CA SER A 62 -2.09 -10.33 10.43
C SER A 62 -2.24 -11.37 9.31
N ASN A 63 -2.05 -12.66 9.61
CA ASN A 63 -2.12 -13.74 8.62
C ASN A 63 -3.51 -13.86 7.97
N GLY A 64 -3.56 -14.10 6.66
CA GLY A 64 -4.81 -14.34 5.91
C GLY A 64 -5.70 -13.10 5.72
N VAL A 65 -5.18 -11.89 5.97
CA VAL A 65 -5.95 -10.66 5.76
C VAL A 65 -6.18 -10.39 4.28
N THR A 66 -7.40 -10.03 3.92
CA THR A 66 -7.76 -9.64 2.55
C THR A 66 -8.23 -8.20 2.53
N VAL A 67 -7.52 -7.34 1.80
CA VAL A 67 -7.87 -5.94 1.57
C VAL A 67 -8.35 -5.78 0.14
N ARG A 68 -9.58 -5.29 -0.03
CA ARG A 68 -10.22 -5.01 -1.32
C ARG A 68 -9.84 -3.62 -1.85
N PRO A 69 -10.05 -3.35 -3.16
CA PRO A 69 -9.54 -2.14 -3.77
C PRO A 69 -10.25 -0.90 -3.24
N PHE A 70 -9.60 0.26 -3.37
CA PHE A 70 -10.13 1.56 -2.89
C PHE A 70 -10.28 1.67 -1.36
N THR A 71 -9.53 0.88 -0.60
CA THR A 71 -9.53 0.95 0.86
C THR A 71 -8.41 1.88 1.35
N SER A 72 -8.70 2.77 2.30
CA SER A 72 -7.68 3.48 3.07
C SER A 72 -7.63 2.96 4.50
N ILE A 73 -6.43 2.68 5.00
CA ILE A 73 -6.20 2.18 6.36
C ILE A 73 -5.11 3.04 7.00
N SER A 74 -5.37 3.55 8.19
CA SER A 74 -4.40 4.36 8.92
C SER A 74 -4.35 3.98 10.40
N ASN A 75 -3.13 3.93 10.96
CA ASN A 75 -2.86 3.67 12.39
C ASN A 75 -3.73 2.55 12.99
N SER A 76 -3.79 1.39 12.31
CA SER A 76 -4.77 0.35 12.60
C SER A 76 -4.12 -1.04 12.58
N TYR A 77 -4.61 -1.89 13.48
CA TYR A 77 -4.28 -3.31 13.53
C TYR A 77 -5.40 -4.14 12.91
N ILE A 78 -5.08 -4.94 11.89
CA ILE A 78 -6.01 -5.85 11.24
C ILE A 78 -5.68 -7.29 11.66
N GLY A 79 -6.62 -7.89 12.39
CA GLY A 79 -6.50 -9.25 12.93
C GLY A 79 -6.56 -10.36 11.87
N GLU A 80 -6.19 -11.57 12.27
CA GLU A 80 -6.10 -12.72 11.35
C GLU A 80 -7.44 -13.03 10.68
N ASN A 81 -7.40 -13.48 9.42
CA ASN A 81 -8.56 -13.84 8.61
C ASN A 81 -9.60 -12.70 8.42
N THR A 82 -9.20 -11.45 8.65
CA THR A 82 -10.08 -10.30 8.41
C THR A 82 -10.21 -10.02 6.92
N GLN A 83 -11.45 -9.77 6.48
CA GLN A 83 -11.74 -9.34 5.11
C GLN A 83 -12.31 -7.93 5.14
N ILE A 84 -11.58 -6.99 4.54
CA ILE A 84 -12.05 -5.63 4.33
C ILE A 84 -12.69 -5.58 2.96
N LYS A 85 -14.00 -5.32 2.92
CA LYS A 85 -14.80 -5.19 1.69
C LYS A 85 -15.01 -3.71 1.36
N ALA A 86 -15.13 -3.41 0.08
CA ALA A 86 -15.58 -2.11 -0.42
C ALA A 86 -17.11 -2.00 -0.34
#